data_AF-A0A656HJ61-F1
#
_entry.id   AF-A0A656HJ61-F1
#
_cell.length_a   1.000
_cell.length_b   1.000
_cell.length_c   1.000
_cell.angle_alpha   90.00
_cell.angle_beta   90.00
_cell.angle_gamma   90.00
#
_symmetry.space_group_name_H-M   'P 1'
#
loop_
_entity.id
_entity.type
_entity.pdbx_description
1 polymer ?
#
loop_
_entity_poly.entity_id
_entity_poly.type
_entity_poly.pdbx_seq_one_letter_code
_entity_poly.pdbx_strand_id
1 'polypeptide(L)'
;MNAAIGAIIENLDQIRLVFSKTETIFSKDTKNTGDSKEVSISEFLESFFPTTYTVKKGKIYSLDSDSQEIDCVILHSIHPRLFTPKREVILAEGVYAAIEIKPDIKTLTNKSEFHRGLKQIQSVKRLQRKLPTLHTEGKVPESRHRIPSVIFSKEARHINDTIIYIEEQINKKGSICVSGSYPNSSESKDCKAACPRFLML
;
A
#
# COMPACT_ATOMS: atom_id res chain seq x y z
N MET A 1 -23.87 -1.73 -25.13
CA MET A 1 -22.72 -1.47 -24.24
C MET A 1 -23.12 -1.91 -22.84
N ASN A 2 -22.26 -2.61 -22.09
CA ASN A 2 -22.58 -3.11 -20.76
C ASN A 2 -22.67 -1.94 -19.77
N ALA A 3 -23.75 -1.85 -18.98
CA ALA A 3 -23.97 -0.78 -18.00
C ALA A 3 -22.83 -0.67 -16.97
N ALA A 4 -22.24 -1.80 -16.56
CA ALA A 4 -21.07 -1.81 -15.68
C ALA A 4 -19.84 -1.18 -16.34
N ILE A 5 -19.61 -1.48 -17.64
CA ILE A 5 -18.50 -0.88 -18.39
C ILE A 5 -18.72 0.62 -18.58
N GLY A 6 -19.96 1.03 -18.90
CA GLY A 6 -20.33 2.44 -19.00
C GLY A 6 -20.10 3.20 -17.69
N ALA A 7 -20.57 2.65 -16.57
CA ALA A 7 -20.35 3.24 -15.24
C ALA A 7 -18.86 3.37 -14.89
N ILE A 8 -18.04 2.37 -15.22
CA ILE A 8 -16.58 2.44 -15.01
C ILE A 8 -15.97 3.58 -15.84
N ILE A 9 -16.36 3.72 -17.11
CA ILE A 9 -15.83 4.78 -17.99
C ILE A 9 -16.18 6.17 -17.45
N GLU A 10 -17.44 6.41 -17.06
CA GLU A 10 -17.88 7.70 -16.50
C GLU A 10 -17.11 8.05 -15.21
N ASN A 11 -16.90 7.06 -14.35
CA ASN A 11 -16.12 7.19 -13.13
C ASN A 11 -14.64 7.50 -13.43
N LEU A 12 -14.04 6.89 -14.46
CA LEU A 12 -12.67 7.21 -14.88
C LEU A 12 -12.53 8.67 -15.35
N ASP A 13 -13.56 9.24 -15.97
CA ASP A 13 -13.55 10.64 -16.39
C ASP A 13 -13.57 11.60 -15.18
N GLN A 14 -14.28 11.24 -14.10
CA GLN A 14 -14.21 12.00 -12.85
C GLN A 14 -12.80 12.00 -12.25
N ILE A 15 -12.11 10.85 -12.22
CA ILE A 15 -10.71 10.78 -11.78
C ILE A 15 -9.82 11.70 -12.63
N ARG A 16 -10.01 11.69 -13.95
CA ARG A 16 -9.21 12.53 -14.85
C ARG A 16 -9.36 14.01 -14.53
N LEU A 17 -10.57 14.44 -14.15
CA LEU A 17 -10.85 15.80 -13.70
C LEU A 17 -10.15 16.12 -12.38
N VAL A 18 -10.18 15.22 -11.38
CA VAL A 18 -9.49 15.39 -10.09
C VAL A 18 -7.99 15.63 -10.28
N PHE A 19 -7.38 14.92 -11.23
CA PHE A 19 -5.96 15.08 -11.56
C PHE A 19 -5.67 16.09 -12.68
N SER A 20 -6.67 16.84 -13.13
CA SER A 20 -6.48 17.92 -14.10
C SER A 20 -5.57 19.01 -13.52
N LYS A 21 -5.12 19.91 -14.39
CA LYS A 21 -4.24 21.00 -13.96
C LYS A 21 -5.02 21.90 -13.01
N THR A 22 -4.54 22.02 -11.78
CA THR A 22 -5.10 22.96 -10.81
C THR A 22 -5.01 24.37 -11.37
N GLU A 23 -6.11 25.13 -11.26
CA GLU A 23 -6.16 26.51 -11.71
C GLU A 23 -5.05 27.34 -11.07
N THR A 24 -4.50 28.27 -11.84
CA THR A 24 -3.29 29.04 -11.47
C THR A 24 -3.48 29.85 -10.18
N ILE A 25 -4.72 30.19 -9.84
CA ILE A 25 -5.07 30.90 -8.61
C ILE A 25 -4.85 30.02 -7.37
N PHE A 26 -5.06 28.71 -7.48
CA PHE A 26 -4.95 27.74 -6.38
C PHE A 26 -3.59 27.02 -6.34
N SER A 27 -2.71 27.24 -7.32
CA SER A 27 -1.44 26.49 -7.44
C SER A 27 -0.43 26.77 -6.33
N LYS A 28 -0.61 27.85 -5.55
CA LYS A 28 0.25 28.17 -4.40
C LYS A 28 -0.08 27.35 -3.15
N ASP A 29 -1.29 26.79 -3.07
CA ASP A 29 -1.72 25.94 -1.96
C ASP A 29 -1.52 24.45 -2.30
N THR A 30 -0.25 24.08 -2.43
CA THR A 30 0.16 22.75 -2.90
C THR A 30 -0.22 21.65 -1.91
N LYS A 31 -0.23 21.94 -0.61
CA LYS A 31 -0.60 20.99 0.44
C LYS A 31 -2.08 20.65 0.36
N ASN A 32 -2.94 21.66 0.36
CA ASN A 32 -4.39 21.45 0.28
C ASN A 32 -4.79 20.82 -1.06
N THR A 33 -4.11 21.17 -2.15
CA THR A 33 -4.31 20.54 -3.47
C THR A 33 -3.93 19.06 -3.48
N GLY A 34 -2.85 18.68 -2.78
CA GLY A 34 -2.44 17.28 -2.61
C GLY A 34 -3.44 16.51 -1.76
N ASP A 35 -3.75 17.02 -0.57
CA ASP A 35 -4.69 16.44 0.38
C ASP A 35 -6.08 16.26 -0.26
N SER A 36 -6.56 17.24 -1.05
CA SER A 36 -7.84 17.15 -1.76
C SER A 36 -7.87 16.05 -2.81
N LYS A 37 -6.75 15.79 -3.50
CA LYS A 37 -6.64 14.70 -4.49
C LYS A 37 -6.66 13.34 -3.80
N GLU A 38 -5.99 13.21 -2.65
CA GLU A 38 -6.03 11.98 -1.84
C GLU A 38 -7.45 11.67 -1.34
N VAL A 39 -8.17 12.70 -0.86
CA VAL A 39 -9.57 12.56 -0.44
C VAL A 39 -10.46 12.13 -1.60
N SER A 40 -10.36 12.82 -2.75
CA SER A 40 -11.19 12.52 -3.93
C SER A 40 -10.99 11.09 -4.44
N ILE A 41 -9.76 10.57 -4.38
CA ILE A 41 -9.48 9.18 -4.79
C ILE A 41 -9.93 8.17 -3.75
N SER A 42 -9.85 8.51 -2.46
CA SER A 42 -10.39 7.65 -1.41
C SER A 42 -11.90 7.51 -1.52
N GLU A 43 -12.62 8.61 -1.76
CA GLU A 43 -14.08 8.62 -2.00
C GLU A 43 -14.46 7.86 -3.28
N PHE A 44 -13.69 8.06 -4.36
CA PHE A 44 -13.85 7.28 -5.58
C PHE A 44 -13.75 5.79 -5.28
N LEU A 45 -12.69 5.36 -4.60
CA LEU A 45 -12.47 3.95 -4.30
C LEU A 45 -13.60 3.41 -3.42
N GLU A 46 -13.99 4.16 -2.38
CA GLU A 46 -15.10 3.80 -1.49
C GLU A 46 -16.41 3.53 -2.25
N SER A 47 -16.70 4.30 -3.31
CA SER A 47 -17.92 4.14 -4.11
C SER A 47 -18.08 2.79 -4.81
N PHE A 48 -16.97 2.04 -5.01
CA PHE A 48 -16.98 0.71 -5.62
C PHE A 48 -17.10 -0.42 -4.60
N PHE A 49 -16.91 -0.15 -3.31
CA PHE A 49 -17.05 -1.15 -2.28
C PHE A 49 -18.47 -1.17 -1.70
N PRO A 50 -18.97 -2.33 -1.26
CA PRO A 50 -20.18 -2.38 -0.46
C PRO A 50 -20.04 -1.48 0.78
N THR A 51 -21.16 -0.90 1.23
CA THR A 51 -21.22 -0.03 2.43
C THR A 51 -20.75 -0.69 3.73
N THR A 52 -20.54 -2.00 3.71
CA THR A 52 -19.97 -2.75 4.82
C THR A 52 -18.46 -2.60 4.92
N TYR A 53 -17.76 -2.22 3.85
CA TYR A 53 -16.36 -1.83 3.90
C TYR A 53 -16.27 -0.36 4.30
N THR A 54 -15.12 0.02 4.88
CA THR A 54 -14.88 1.41 5.27
C THR A 54 -13.50 1.83 4.78
N VAL A 55 -13.42 3.02 4.18
CA VAL A 55 -12.15 3.59 3.75
C VAL A 55 -11.67 4.61 4.78
N LYS A 56 -10.40 4.54 5.16
CA LYS A 56 -9.78 5.39 6.19
C LYS A 56 -8.38 5.82 5.78
N LYS A 57 -7.95 7.00 6.21
CA LYS A 57 -6.53 7.40 6.20
C LYS A 57 -5.92 7.14 7.57
N GLY A 58 -4.69 6.61 7.62
CA GLY A 58 -4.00 6.46 8.89
C GLY A 58 -2.91 5.40 8.94
N LYS A 59 -2.37 5.21 10.15
CA LYS A 59 -1.42 4.14 10.46
C LYS A 59 -2.13 2.84 10.76
N ILE A 60 -1.52 1.73 10.36
CA ILE A 60 -1.97 0.37 10.64
C ILE A 60 -1.07 -0.23 11.71
N TYR A 61 -1.67 -0.90 12.69
CA TYR A 61 -0.98 -1.46 13.85
C TYR A 61 -1.09 -2.99 13.87
N SER A 62 0.04 -3.67 14.02
CA SER A 62 0.09 -5.07 14.48
C SER A 62 0.36 -5.11 15.99
N LEU A 63 0.47 -6.32 16.55
CA LEU A 63 0.82 -6.51 17.96
C LEU A 63 2.17 -5.91 18.35
N ASP A 64 3.13 -5.90 17.42
CA ASP A 64 4.55 -5.64 17.64
C ASP A 64 5.11 -4.47 16.83
N SER A 65 4.35 -3.90 15.89
CA SER A 65 4.84 -2.84 15.00
C SER A 65 3.71 -1.97 14.42
N ASP A 66 4.09 -0.83 13.85
CA ASP A 66 3.19 0.07 13.12
C ASP A 66 3.72 0.37 11.71
N SER A 67 2.78 0.68 10.81
CA SER A 67 3.11 1.21 9.49
C SER A 67 3.39 2.71 9.55
N GLN A 68 3.93 3.24 8.45
CA GLN A 68 3.78 4.65 8.13
C GLN A 68 2.30 4.97 7.89
N GLU A 69 1.97 6.27 7.88
CA GLU A 69 0.63 6.71 7.49
C GLU A 69 0.38 6.38 6.01
N ILE A 70 -0.78 5.80 5.75
CA ILE A 70 -1.24 5.36 4.42
C ILE A 70 -2.49 6.16 4.07
N ASP A 71 -2.53 6.64 2.82
CA ASP A 71 -3.56 7.55 2.33
C ASP A 71 -4.95 6.89 2.32
N CYS A 72 -5.04 5.64 1.86
CA CYS A 72 -6.29 4.91 1.75
C CYS A 72 -6.15 3.47 2.28
N VAL A 73 -6.75 3.20 3.43
CA VAL A 73 -6.81 1.90 4.08
C VAL A 73 -8.25 1.39 4.01
N ILE A 74 -8.44 0.27 3.34
CA ILE A 74 -9.74 -0.38 3.20
C ILE A 74 -9.89 -1.38 4.33
N LEU A 75 -10.92 -1.21 5.16
CA LEU A 75 -11.24 -2.06 6.29
C LEU A 75 -12.32 -3.06 5.89
N HIS A 76 -12.16 -4.31 6.34
CA HIS A 76 -13.20 -5.33 6.22
C HIS A 76 -14.40 -4.95 7.12
N SER A 77 -15.58 -5.41 6.75
CA SER A 77 -16.82 -5.20 7.50
C SER A 77 -16.86 -5.65 8.97
N ILE A 78 -15.93 -6.51 9.37
CA ILE A 78 -15.83 -7.02 10.74
C ILE A 78 -14.66 -6.36 11.50
N HIS A 79 -14.01 -5.36 10.90
CA HIS A 79 -12.93 -4.63 11.56
C HIS A 79 -13.46 -3.96 12.84
N PRO A 80 -12.85 -4.23 14.00
CA PRO A 80 -13.32 -3.69 15.26
C PRO A 80 -13.06 -2.19 15.32
N ARG A 81 -14.12 -1.43 15.62
CA ARG A 81 -14.03 0.01 15.89
C ARG A 81 -13.27 0.25 17.19
N LEU A 82 -11.99 0.59 17.07
CA LEU A 82 -11.13 0.93 18.20
C LEU A 82 -10.85 2.43 18.20
N PHE A 83 -11.59 3.13 19.06
CA PHE A 83 -11.42 4.57 19.26
C PHE A 83 -10.83 4.83 20.64
N THR A 84 -9.82 5.68 20.67
CA THR A 84 -9.40 6.38 21.88
C THR A 84 -9.95 7.81 21.82
N PRO A 85 -9.95 8.57 22.93
CA PRO A 85 -10.33 9.98 22.89
C PRO A 85 -9.50 10.84 21.92
N LYS A 86 -8.33 10.36 21.48
CA LYS A 86 -7.39 11.14 20.64
C LYS A 86 -7.27 10.64 19.20
N ARG A 87 -7.61 9.37 18.92
CA ARG A 87 -7.39 8.75 17.61
C ARG A 87 -8.15 7.44 17.45
N GLU A 88 -8.43 7.11 16.20
CA GLU A 88 -8.82 5.77 15.75
C GLU A 88 -7.58 4.88 15.60
N VAL A 89 -7.70 3.60 15.97
CA VAL A 89 -6.62 2.61 15.85
C VAL A 89 -7.04 1.56 14.83
N ILE A 90 -6.29 1.46 13.74
CA ILE A 90 -6.54 0.50 12.67
C ILE A 90 -5.71 -0.76 12.93
N LEU A 91 -6.36 -1.85 13.33
CA LEU A 91 -5.70 -3.15 13.48
C LEU A 91 -5.44 -3.84 12.14
N ALA A 92 -4.22 -4.34 11.96
CA ALA A 92 -3.75 -5.00 10.74
C ALA A 92 -4.60 -6.22 10.34
N GLU A 93 -5.14 -6.96 11.31
CA GLU A 93 -5.95 -8.16 11.10
C GLU A 93 -7.23 -7.90 10.32
N GLY A 94 -7.85 -6.73 10.52
CA GLY A 94 -9.09 -6.36 9.82
C GLY A 94 -8.87 -5.48 8.58
N VAL A 95 -7.61 -5.19 8.22
CA VAL A 95 -7.30 -4.43 7.00
C VAL A 95 -7.44 -5.34 5.79
N TYR A 96 -8.31 -4.93 4.86
CA TYR A 96 -8.52 -5.59 3.58
C TYR A 96 -7.44 -5.23 2.57
N ALA A 97 -7.13 -3.94 2.40
CA ALA A 97 -6.08 -3.45 1.52
C ALA A 97 -5.51 -2.10 1.98
N ALA A 98 -4.28 -1.80 1.57
CA ALA A 98 -3.59 -0.54 1.82
C ALA A 98 -3.16 0.11 0.50
N ILE A 99 -3.57 1.33 0.25
CA ILE A 99 -3.39 2.02 -1.02
C ILE A 99 -2.70 3.36 -0.75
N GLU A 100 -1.54 3.54 -1.38
CA GLU A 100 -0.80 4.79 -1.34
C GLU A 100 -1.10 5.59 -2.60
N ILE A 101 -1.39 6.89 -2.47
CA ILE A 101 -1.78 7.74 -3.60
C ILE A 101 -0.63 8.69 -3.91
N LYS A 102 -0.16 8.68 -5.15
CA LYS A 102 0.92 9.56 -5.62
C LYS A 102 0.54 10.17 -6.95
N PRO A 103 0.55 11.49 -7.13
CA PRO A 103 0.10 12.11 -8.39
C PRO A 103 0.98 11.74 -9.58
N ASP A 104 2.29 11.55 -9.37
CA ASP A 104 3.27 11.23 -10.40
C ASP A 104 4.36 10.30 -9.86
N ILE A 105 4.51 9.12 -10.47
CA ILE A 105 5.54 8.13 -10.15
C ILE A 105 6.54 7.92 -11.31
N LYS A 106 6.63 8.86 -12.26
CA LYS A 106 7.56 8.78 -13.41
C LYS A 106 9.03 8.82 -12.99
N THR A 107 9.34 9.55 -11.92
CA THR A 107 10.71 9.72 -11.45
C THR A 107 11.14 8.50 -10.63
N LEU A 108 12.23 7.83 -11.03
CA LEU A 108 12.75 6.62 -10.39
C LEU A 108 14.08 6.92 -9.68
N THR A 109 14.02 7.68 -8.58
CA THR A 109 15.19 8.03 -7.76
C THR A 109 14.88 7.79 -6.29
N ASN A 110 15.91 7.70 -5.42
CA ASN A 110 15.70 7.46 -3.99
C ASN A 110 14.96 8.60 -3.25
N LYS A 111 14.82 9.76 -3.89
CA LYS A 111 14.07 10.92 -3.38
C LYS A 111 12.73 11.10 -4.09
N SER A 112 12.36 10.20 -5.00
CA SER A 112 11.13 10.33 -5.76
C SER A 112 9.90 9.90 -4.96
N GLU A 113 8.74 10.37 -5.43
CA GLU A 113 7.42 9.98 -4.93
C GLU A 113 7.19 8.47 -5.01
N PHE A 114 7.67 7.84 -6.09
CA PHE A 114 7.61 6.40 -6.23
C PHE A 114 8.38 5.67 -5.14
N HIS A 115 9.63 6.09 -4.87
CA HIS A 115 10.44 5.48 -3.81
C HIS A 115 9.84 5.71 -2.41
N ARG A 116 9.25 6.89 -2.18
CA ARG A 116 8.52 7.20 -0.95
C ARG A 116 7.32 6.26 -0.76
N GLY A 117 6.50 6.10 -1.80
CA GLY A 117 5.38 5.16 -1.80
C GLY A 117 5.82 3.72 -1.56
N LEU A 118 6.91 3.27 -2.19
CA LEU A 118 7.48 1.94 -1.93
C LEU A 118 7.88 1.76 -0.45
N LYS A 119 8.46 2.77 0.20
CA LYS A 119 8.81 2.70 1.63
C LYS A 119 7.58 2.62 2.53
N GLN A 120 6.50 3.34 2.19
CA GLN A 120 5.22 3.26 2.91
C GLN A 120 4.60 1.87 2.75
N ILE A 121 4.49 1.36 1.53
CA ILE A 121 4.00 -0.01 1.29
C ILE A 121 4.90 -1.04 1.99
N GLN A 122 6.21 -0.85 1.96
CA GLN A 122 7.13 -1.75 2.68
C GLN A 122 6.83 -1.76 4.19
N SER A 123 6.45 -0.62 4.78
CA SER A 123 6.08 -0.58 6.21
C SER A 123 4.83 -1.40 6.51
N VAL A 124 3.84 -1.39 5.61
CA VAL A 124 2.64 -2.24 5.72
C VAL A 124 3.00 -3.72 5.57
N LYS A 125 3.85 -4.07 4.60
CA LYS A 125 4.23 -5.47 4.35
C LYS A 125 5.01 -6.10 5.51
N ARG A 126 5.70 -5.30 6.33
CA ARG A 126 6.40 -5.78 7.53
C ARG A 126 5.47 -6.18 8.67
N LEU A 127 4.26 -5.63 8.71
CA LEU A 127 3.28 -5.97 9.74
C LEU A 127 3.00 -7.47 9.72
N GLN A 128 3.01 -8.08 10.89
CA GLN A 128 2.61 -9.46 11.08
C GLN A 128 1.11 -9.51 11.36
N ARG A 129 0.39 -10.42 10.68
CA ARG A 129 -1.03 -10.65 10.93
C ARG A 129 -1.23 -12.06 11.43
N LYS A 130 -1.89 -12.20 12.57
CA LYS A 130 -2.33 -13.49 13.07
C LYS A 130 -3.79 -13.69 12.69
N LEU A 131 -4.02 -14.26 11.51
CA LEU A 131 -5.36 -14.60 11.07
C LEU A 131 -5.75 -15.98 11.63
N PRO A 132 -6.96 -16.14 12.20
CA PRO A 132 -7.44 -17.45 12.59
C PRO A 132 -7.62 -18.29 11.32
N THR A 133 -6.98 -19.46 11.29
CA THR A 133 -7.28 -20.47 10.27
C THR A 133 -8.61 -21.11 10.63
N LEU A 134 -9.62 -20.95 9.78
CA LEU A 134 -10.82 -21.77 9.90
C LEU A 134 -10.41 -23.24 9.74
N HIS A 135 -10.85 -24.11 10.65
CA HIS A 135 -10.47 -25.52 10.69
C HIS A 135 -10.79 -26.30 9.39
N THR A 136 -11.65 -25.74 8.54
CA THR A 136 -12.11 -26.30 7.27
C THR A 136 -11.26 -25.88 6.06
N GLU A 137 -10.44 -24.85 6.20
CA GLU A 137 -9.51 -24.45 5.16
C GLU A 137 -8.18 -25.16 5.41
N GLY A 138 -7.62 -25.84 4.40
CA GLY A 138 -6.28 -26.41 4.50
C GLY A 138 -5.22 -25.33 4.82
N LYS A 139 -3.93 -25.66 4.66
CA LYS A 139 -2.86 -24.69 4.97
C LYS A 139 -3.09 -23.36 4.23
N VAL A 140 -3.37 -22.29 4.99
CA VAL A 140 -3.61 -20.96 4.44
C VAL A 140 -2.33 -20.46 3.75
N PRO A 141 -2.39 -19.95 2.51
CA PRO A 141 -1.22 -19.42 1.83
C PRO A 141 -0.55 -18.31 2.64
N GLU A 142 0.77 -18.29 2.65
CA GLU A 142 1.55 -17.27 3.39
C GLU A 142 1.20 -15.85 2.92
N SER A 143 0.85 -15.67 1.64
CA SER A 143 0.40 -14.40 1.08
C SER A 143 -0.83 -13.83 1.78
N ARG A 144 -1.73 -14.68 2.30
CA ARG A 144 -2.91 -14.24 3.05
C ARG A 144 -2.54 -13.62 4.40
N HIS A 145 -1.32 -13.85 4.91
CA HIS A 145 -0.84 -13.18 6.12
C HIS A 145 -0.31 -11.76 5.85
N ARG A 146 -0.15 -11.35 4.58
CA ARG A 146 0.32 -10.01 4.19
C ARG A 146 -0.79 -9.16 3.61
N ILE A 147 -0.93 -7.92 4.11
CA ILE A 147 -1.95 -6.97 3.63
C ILE A 147 -1.71 -6.69 2.14
N PRO A 148 -2.69 -6.92 1.24
CA PRO A 148 -2.63 -6.46 -0.15
C PRO A 148 -2.33 -4.97 -0.23
N SER A 149 -1.46 -4.56 -1.14
CA SER A 149 -1.04 -3.15 -1.19
C SER A 149 -0.84 -2.66 -2.61
N VAL A 150 -1.25 -1.42 -2.87
CA VAL A 150 -1.24 -0.79 -4.19
C VAL A 150 -0.65 0.61 -4.08
N ILE A 151 0.10 1.04 -5.10
CA ILE A 151 0.42 2.46 -5.30
C ILE A 151 -0.43 2.93 -6.47
N PHE A 152 -1.34 3.87 -6.20
CA PHE A 152 -2.18 4.48 -7.21
C PHE A 152 -1.54 5.76 -7.71
N SER A 153 -1.48 5.93 -9.04
CA SER A 153 -0.95 7.14 -9.66
C SER A 153 -1.62 7.48 -10.99
N LYS A 154 -1.70 8.78 -11.29
CA LYS A 154 -2.17 9.29 -12.58
C LYS A 154 -1.12 9.11 -13.66
N GLU A 155 0.14 9.34 -13.31
CA GLU A 155 1.26 9.35 -14.23
C GLU A 155 2.29 8.32 -13.79
N ALA A 156 2.54 7.33 -14.64
CA ALA A 156 3.54 6.30 -14.38
C ALA A 156 4.60 6.25 -15.46
N ARG A 157 5.80 5.80 -15.09
CA ARG A 157 6.83 5.46 -16.07
C ARG A 157 6.45 4.16 -16.78
N HIS A 158 7.13 3.87 -17.88
CA HIS A 158 7.01 2.58 -18.54
C HIS A 158 7.22 1.42 -17.55
N ILE A 159 6.41 0.37 -17.69
CA ILE A 159 6.35 -0.75 -16.75
C ILE A 159 7.71 -1.43 -16.57
N ASN A 160 8.47 -1.62 -17.67
CA ASN A 160 9.78 -2.26 -17.63
C ASN A 160 10.79 -1.47 -16.78
N ASP A 161 10.85 -0.15 -16.94
CA ASP A 161 11.74 0.72 -16.16
C ASP A 161 11.40 0.64 -14.66
N THR A 162 10.11 0.57 -14.36
CA THR A 162 9.60 0.46 -12.99
C THR A 162 9.99 -0.87 -12.35
N ILE A 163 9.86 -1.97 -13.10
CA ILE A 163 10.29 -3.31 -12.67
C ILE A 163 11.80 -3.33 -12.42
N ILE A 164 12.60 -2.85 -13.37
CA ILE A 164 14.07 -2.79 -13.25
C ILE A 164 14.45 -2.01 -12.00
N TYR A 165 13.83 -0.86 -11.77
CA TYR A 165 14.08 -0.06 -10.57
C TYR A 165 13.76 -0.83 -9.28
N ILE A 166 12.61 -1.51 -9.20
CA ILE A 166 12.25 -2.32 -8.03
C ILE A 166 13.29 -3.43 -7.80
N GLU A 167 13.69 -4.14 -8.86
CA GLU A 167 14.70 -5.21 -8.79
C GLU A 167 16.04 -4.68 -8.27
N GLU A 168 16.50 -3.53 -8.76
CA GLU A 168 17.71 -2.87 -8.25
C GLU A 168 17.61 -2.55 -6.75
N GLN A 169 16.47 -2.04 -6.28
CA GLN A 169 16.28 -1.71 -4.86
C GLN A 169 16.27 -2.96 -3.99
N ILE A 170 15.75 -4.08 -4.49
CA ILE A 170 15.79 -5.39 -3.82
C ILE A 170 17.25 -5.87 -3.73
N ASN A 171 17.98 -5.84 -4.85
CA ASN A 171 19.37 -6.30 -4.91
C ASN A 171 20.31 -5.48 -4.03
N LYS A 172 20.14 -4.14 -4.00
CA LYS A 172 20.90 -3.24 -3.11
C LYS A 172 20.75 -3.59 -1.63
N LYS A 173 19.58 -4.09 -1.20
CA LYS A 173 19.36 -4.56 0.17
C LYS A 173 19.97 -5.95 0.41
N GLY A 174 19.95 -6.83 -0.59
CA GLY A 174 20.62 -8.13 -0.51
C GLY A 174 22.15 -8.04 -0.36
N SER A 175 22.78 -7.01 -0.93
CA SER A 175 24.24 -6.79 -0.84
C SER A 175 24.74 -6.18 0.47
N ILE A 176 23.85 -5.76 1.39
CA ILE A 176 24.24 -5.19 2.70
C ILE A 176 24.47 -6.29 3.76
N CYS A 177 24.19 -7.56 3.45
CA CYS A 177 24.45 -8.70 4.33
C CYS A 177 25.75 -9.45 3.98
N VAL A 178 26.86 -8.76 3.70
CA VAL A 178 28.20 -9.39 3.61
C VAL A 178 29.28 -8.47 4.22
N SER A 179 29.14 -8.08 5.48
CA SER A 179 30.25 -7.51 6.27
C SER A 179 29.91 -7.50 7.76
N GLY A 180 29.61 -8.66 8.32
CA GLY A 180 29.57 -8.89 9.75
C GLY A 180 30.31 -10.18 10.03
N SER A 181 31.56 -10.08 10.45
CA SER A 181 32.36 -11.18 10.95
C SER A 181 31.66 -11.85 12.14
N TYR A 182 31.17 -13.08 11.94
CA TYR A 182 30.75 -13.96 13.04
C TYR A 182 32.01 -14.52 13.73
N PRO A 183 32.13 -14.44 15.07
CA PRO A 183 33.04 -15.33 15.77
C PRO A 183 32.43 -16.75 15.76
N ASN A 184 33.29 -17.73 15.57
CA ASN A 184 33.01 -19.15 15.53
C ASN A 184 32.04 -19.62 16.63
N SER A 185 30.97 -20.32 16.24
CA SER A 185 30.59 -21.61 16.83
C SER A 185 29.42 -22.22 16.05
N SER A 186 29.42 -23.54 16.10
CA SER A 186 28.71 -24.55 15.33
C SER A 186 27.20 -24.35 15.10
N GLU A 187 26.81 -24.68 13.86
CA GLU A 187 25.49 -25.16 13.42
C GLU A 187 24.33 -24.14 13.36
N SER A 188 24.12 -23.57 12.16
CA SER A 188 22.79 -23.18 11.70
C SER A 188 22.57 -23.62 10.26
N LYS A 189 21.81 -24.72 10.11
CA LYS A 189 20.97 -24.92 8.93
C LYS A 189 19.80 -23.95 9.05
N ASP A 190 19.31 -23.46 7.90
CA ASP A 190 18.11 -22.62 7.73
C ASP A 190 18.30 -21.09 7.59
N CYS A 191 19.10 -20.69 6.58
CA CYS A 191 19.02 -19.34 5.99
C CYS A 191 18.37 -19.34 4.58
N LYS A 192 17.51 -20.33 4.26
CA LYS A 192 16.85 -20.43 2.94
C LYS A 192 15.38 -19.98 2.88
N ALA A 193 14.82 -19.41 3.95
CA ALA A 193 13.40 -19.09 4.01
C ALA A 193 13.10 -17.62 4.31
N ALA A 194 13.47 -16.68 3.43
CA ALA A 194 12.96 -15.29 3.54
C ALA A 194 13.09 -14.48 2.24
N CYS A 195 12.64 -15.00 1.10
CA CYS A 195 12.31 -14.13 -0.02
C CYS A 195 11.27 -14.78 -0.94
N PRO A 196 9.96 -14.75 -0.59
CA PRO A 196 8.93 -15.11 -1.55
C PRO A 196 8.84 -13.98 -2.60
N ARG A 197 9.44 -14.26 -3.74
CA ARG A 197 9.28 -13.59 -5.03
C ARG A 197 7.79 -13.52 -5.35
N PHE A 198 7.14 -12.35 -5.24
CA PHE A 198 5.84 -12.14 -5.89
C PHE A 198 5.58 -10.66 -6.20
N LEU A 199 5.68 -10.37 -7.51
CA LEU A 199 5.09 -9.24 -8.21
C LEU A 199 3.61 -9.58 -8.42
N MET A 200 2.68 -8.71 -8.03
CA MET A 200 1.30 -8.79 -8.50
C MET A 200 0.96 -7.43 -9.09
N LEU A 201 0.77 -7.43 -10.42
CA LEU A 201 0.17 -6.35 -11.19
C LEU A 201 -1.31 -6.22 -10.84
#